data_AF-A0A0Q4N9N9-F1
#
_entry.id   AF-A0A0Q4N9N9-F1
#
_cell.length_a   1.000
_cell.length_b   1.000
_cell.length_c   1.000
_cell.angle_alpha   90.00
_cell.angle_beta   90.00
_cell.angle_gamma   90.00
#
_symmetry.space_group_name_H-M   'P 1'
#
loop_
_entity.id
_entity.type
_entity.pdbx_description
1 polymer ?
#
loop_
_entity_poly.entity_id
_entity_poly.type
_entity_poly.pdbx_seq_one_letter_code
_entity_poly.pdbx_strand_id
1 'polypeptide(L)'
;MSQFRTECPTSKTTEKFVQFVEVGGAGQRASFEREVIWVQESETALLFMHGGKVVRQGPVTNDYYGYLTSFTRNEAHRAELLAQEYGVTPESTLEIHLVTTITRRPCIETEADQLANAEASGQRRQYSHLPDIWRQETVVDGEPRYPDLEAVTVATGLVWSSKNTAEQNASLAQTFAQQWAVQ
;
A
#
# COMPACT_ATOMS: atom_id res chain seq x y z
N MET A 1 -9.71 18.09 6.29
CA MET A 1 -8.93 16.97 5.73
C MET A 1 -9.26 15.73 6.54
N SER A 2 -9.44 14.58 5.88
CA SER A 2 -9.65 13.32 6.59
C SER A 2 -8.35 12.92 7.31
N GLN A 3 -8.48 12.32 8.49
CA GLN A 3 -7.36 11.82 9.31
C GLN A 3 -7.44 10.30 9.39
N PHE A 4 -6.29 9.64 9.53
CA PHE A 4 -6.20 8.20 9.73
C PHE A 4 -5.09 7.85 10.71
N ARG A 5 -5.17 6.66 11.29
CA ARG A 5 -4.16 6.12 12.21
C ARG A 5 -3.57 4.83 11.67
N THR A 6 -2.27 4.64 11.83
CA THR A 6 -1.56 3.47 11.33
C THR A 6 -0.36 3.11 12.19
N GLU A 7 -0.03 1.81 12.24
CA GLU A 7 1.23 1.28 12.80
C GLU A 7 2.25 1.00 11.68
N CYS A 8 1.92 1.33 10.44
CA CYS A 8 2.79 1.13 9.30
C CYS A 8 4.01 2.06 9.38
N PRO A 9 5.19 1.59 8.94
CA PRO A 9 6.39 2.39 8.92
C PRO A 9 6.24 3.56 7.94
N THR A 10 6.96 4.63 8.25
CA THR A 10 6.93 5.86 7.46
C THR A 10 8.32 6.29 7.03
N SER A 11 8.37 7.00 5.92
CA SER A 11 9.57 7.72 5.45
C SER A 11 9.17 9.14 5.04
N LYS A 12 10.15 10.04 4.94
CA LYS A 12 9.91 11.46 4.65
C LYS A 12 10.63 11.87 3.38
N THR A 13 9.97 12.64 2.52
CA THR A 13 10.61 13.34 1.39
C THR A 13 10.15 14.79 1.35
N THR A 14 10.92 15.66 0.69
CA THR A 14 10.46 17.02 0.37
C THR A 14 9.99 17.02 -1.07
N GLU A 15 8.72 17.33 -1.29
CA GLU A 15 8.09 17.35 -2.60
C GLU A 15 7.75 18.78 -3.01
N LYS A 16 7.85 19.05 -4.31
CA LYS A 16 7.46 20.34 -4.89
C LYS A 16 6.03 20.26 -5.40
N PHE A 17 5.23 21.21 -4.95
CA PHE A 17 3.82 21.34 -5.32
C PHE A 17 3.53 22.67 -6.00
N VAL A 18 2.40 22.69 -6.70
CA VAL A 18 1.77 23.84 -7.32
C VAL A 18 0.33 23.90 -6.82
N GLN A 19 -0.12 25.12 -6.52
CA GLN A 19 -1.53 25.42 -6.26
C GLN A 19 -1.94 26.67 -7.03
N PHE A 20 -3.20 26.73 -7.44
CA PHE A 20 -3.80 27.90 -8.06
C PHE A 20 -4.64 28.62 -7.02
N VAL A 21 -4.26 29.86 -6.70
CA VAL A 21 -4.90 30.69 -5.67
C VAL A 21 -5.44 31.97 -6.28
N GLU A 22 -6.50 32.52 -5.70
CA GLU A 22 -7.04 33.81 -6.10
C GLU A 22 -6.44 34.93 -5.25
N VAL A 23 -5.83 35.92 -5.89
CA VAL A 23 -5.24 37.09 -5.23
C VAL A 23 -5.77 38.35 -5.91
N GLY A 24 -6.63 39.08 -5.20
CA GLY A 24 -7.22 40.33 -5.71
C GLY A 24 -8.10 40.14 -6.96
N GLY A 25 -8.81 39.02 -7.08
CA GLY A 25 -9.68 38.70 -8.23
C GLY A 25 -8.96 38.08 -9.43
N ALA A 26 -7.66 37.83 -9.34
CA ALA A 26 -6.87 37.17 -10.39
C ALA A 26 -6.33 35.82 -9.90
N GLY A 27 -6.47 34.79 -10.73
CA GLY A 27 -5.86 33.48 -10.49
C GLY A 27 -4.34 33.55 -10.64
N GLN A 28 -3.62 33.16 -9.60
CA GLN A 28 -2.16 33.11 -9.56
C GLN A 28 -1.69 31.68 -9.29
N ARG A 29 -0.61 31.31 -9.94
CA ARG A 29 0.10 30.05 -9.68
C ARG A 29 1.11 30.27 -8.57
N ALA A 30 1.00 29.50 -7.49
CA ALA A 30 1.97 29.48 -6.41
C ALA A 30 2.67 28.12 -6.36
N SER A 31 4.00 28.13 -6.45
CA SER A 31 4.83 26.93 -6.28
C SER A 31 5.46 26.94 -4.90
N PHE A 32 5.51 25.78 -4.25
CA PHE A 32 6.01 25.66 -2.89
C PHE A 32 6.54 24.24 -2.64
N GLU A 33 7.37 24.08 -1.61
CA GLU A 33 7.90 22.78 -1.19
C GLU A 33 7.32 22.41 0.17
N ARG A 34 7.00 21.13 0.34
CA ARG A 34 6.53 20.58 1.62
C ARG A 34 7.10 19.21 1.88
N GLU A 35 7.27 18.92 3.17
CA GLU A 35 7.54 17.57 3.62
C GLU A 35 6.28 16.69 3.39
N VAL A 36 6.49 15.54 2.76
CA VAL A 36 5.51 14.48 2.57
C VAL A 36 5.95 13.28 3.38
N ILE A 37 5.00 12.70 4.11
CA ILE A 37 5.16 11.43 4.80
C ILE A 37 4.68 10.33 3.88
N TRP A 38 5.49 9.30 3.67
CA TRP A 38 5.14 8.11 2.90
C TRP A 38 4.87 6.96 3.86
N VAL A 39 3.60 6.60 4.04
CA VAL A 39 3.18 5.44 4.82
C VAL A 39 3.30 4.20 3.94
N GLN A 40 4.10 3.23 4.37
CA GLN A 40 4.30 1.99 3.64
C GLN A 40 3.32 0.92 4.15
N GLU A 41 2.30 0.65 3.35
CA GLU A 41 1.20 -0.27 3.63
C GLU A 41 1.35 -1.51 2.75
N SER A 42 0.82 -2.63 3.21
CA SER A 42 0.67 -3.83 2.40
C SER A 42 -0.74 -4.38 2.43
N GLU A 43 -1.09 -5.02 1.33
CA GLU A 43 -2.35 -5.72 1.14
C GLU A 43 -2.08 -7.05 0.46
N THR A 44 -2.89 -8.05 0.76
CA THR A 44 -2.76 -9.39 0.20
C THR A 44 -4.06 -9.80 -0.45
N ALA A 45 -3.98 -10.07 -1.75
CA ALA A 45 -5.11 -10.52 -2.55
C ALA A 45 -5.06 -12.04 -2.73
N LEU A 46 -6.22 -12.68 -2.57
CA LEU A 46 -6.42 -14.07 -3.01
C LEU A 46 -6.74 -14.07 -4.51
N LEU A 47 -5.94 -14.77 -5.29
CA LEU A 47 -6.10 -14.86 -6.75
C LEU A 47 -6.34 -16.30 -7.17
N PHE A 48 -7.33 -16.49 -8.03
CA PHE A 48 -7.52 -17.73 -8.78
C PHE A 48 -6.87 -17.55 -10.14
N MET A 49 -5.93 -18.44 -10.47
CA MET A 49 -5.16 -18.39 -11.71
C MET A 49 -5.45 -19.62 -12.56
N HIS A 50 -5.48 -19.45 -13.87
CA HIS A 50 -5.54 -20.57 -14.81
C HIS A 50 -4.69 -20.24 -16.04
N GLY A 51 -3.73 -21.11 -16.38
CA GLY A 51 -2.83 -20.88 -17.51
C GLY A 51 -2.03 -19.57 -17.41
N GLY A 52 -1.59 -19.22 -16.19
CA GLY A 52 -0.81 -17.99 -15.93
C GLY A 52 -1.61 -16.69 -15.93
N LYS A 53 -2.94 -16.74 -16.03
CA LYS A 53 -3.81 -15.56 -16.00
C LYS A 53 -4.70 -15.55 -14.77
N VAL A 54 -4.91 -14.38 -14.19
CA VAL A 54 -5.92 -14.17 -13.15
C VAL A 54 -7.29 -14.37 -13.79
N VAL A 55 -8.04 -15.37 -13.34
CA VAL A 55 -9.42 -15.59 -13.77
C VAL A 55 -10.41 -14.98 -12.79
N ARG A 56 -10.03 -14.86 -11.52
CA ARG A 56 -10.84 -14.23 -10.48
C ARG A 56 -9.97 -13.72 -9.34
N GLN A 57 -10.32 -12.56 -8.80
CA GLN A 57 -9.80 -12.05 -7.54
C GLN A 57 -10.83 -12.32 -6.42
N GLY A 58 -10.36 -12.89 -5.33
CA GLY A 58 -11.09 -13.10 -4.09
C GLY A 58 -10.94 -11.92 -3.12
N PRO A 59 -11.09 -12.16 -1.81
CA PRO A 59 -10.90 -11.14 -0.79
C PRO A 59 -9.49 -10.53 -0.82
N VAL A 60 -9.41 -9.28 -0.36
CA VAL A 60 -8.16 -8.56 -0.10
C VAL A 60 -8.10 -8.25 1.39
N THR A 61 -7.01 -8.64 2.01
CA THR A 61 -6.71 -8.36 3.42
C THR A 61 -5.66 -7.25 3.49
N ASN A 62 -5.77 -6.33 4.44
CA ASN A 62 -4.88 -5.17 4.57
C ASN A 62 -4.15 -5.16 5.92
N ASP A 63 -3.23 -4.21 6.06
CA ASP A 63 -2.37 -3.98 7.24
C ASP A 63 -3.06 -3.28 8.42
N TYR A 64 -4.32 -3.60 8.71
CA TYR A 64 -5.04 -2.97 9.82
C TYR A 64 -4.35 -3.16 11.19
N TYR A 65 -3.59 -4.25 11.35
CA TYR A 65 -2.83 -4.57 12.56
C TYR A 65 -1.34 -4.21 12.47
N GLY A 66 -0.96 -3.44 11.45
CA GLY A 66 0.42 -3.03 11.22
C GLY A 66 1.00 -3.65 9.96
N TYR A 67 2.24 -3.26 9.66
CA TYR A 67 2.87 -3.58 8.38
C TYR A 67 3.17 -5.06 8.20
N LEU A 68 2.91 -5.58 6.98
CA LEU A 68 3.01 -7.00 6.61
C LEU A 68 2.10 -7.91 7.43
N THR A 69 1.06 -7.37 8.04
CA THR A 69 0.03 -8.17 8.73
C THR A 69 -1.11 -8.57 7.78
N SER A 70 -1.13 -8.06 6.55
CA SER A 70 -2.08 -8.45 5.51
C SER A 70 -1.98 -9.93 5.12
N PHE A 71 -0.80 -10.54 5.27
CA PHE A 71 -0.55 -11.95 5.03
C PHE A 71 -0.13 -12.64 6.33
N THR A 72 -1.11 -13.19 7.05
CA THR A 72 -0.87 -13.98 8.26
C THR A 72 -0.98 -15.48 7.98
N ARG A 73 -0.57 -16.29 8.97
CA ARG A 73 -0.86 -17.74 8.99
C ARG A 73 -2.34 -18.05 8.81
N ASN A 74 -3.25 -17.20 9.28
CA ASN A 74 -4.68 -17.40 9.13
C ASN A 74 -5.12 -17.26 7.67
N GLU A 75 -4.54 -16.33 6.92
CA GLU A 75 -4.85 -16.13 5.50
C GLU A 75 -4.31 -17.28 4.65
N ALA A 76 -3.10 -17.75 4.93
CA ALA A 76 -2.56 -18.97 4.31
C ALA A 76 -3.45 -20.19 4.61
N HIS A 77 -3.87 -20.37 5.86
CA HIS A 77 -4.77 -21.46 6.24
C HIS A 77 -6.13 -21.38 5.55
N ARG A 78 -6.68 -20.17 5.38
CA ARG A 78 -7.93 -19.97 4.61
C ARG A 78 -7.76 -20.35 3.14
N ALA A 79 -6.64 -20.01 2.52
CA ALA A 79 -6.35 -20.40 1.14
C ALA A 79 -6.18 -21.93 1.00
N GLU A 80 -5.57 -22.59 2.00
CA GLU A 80 -5.48 -24.06 2.07
C GLU A 80 -6.86 -24.71 2.17
N LEU A 81 -7.73 -24.23 3.07
CA LEU A 81 -9.10 -24.73 3.20
C LEU A 81 -9.89 -24.55 1.91
N LEU A 82 -9.71 -23.42 1.23
CA LEU A 82 -10.36 -23.13 -0.05
C LEU A 82 -9.86 -24.07 -1.16
N ALA A 83 -8.55 -24.34 -1.20
CA ALA A 83 -7.98 -25.31 -2.12
C ALA A 83 -8.57 -26.71 -1.89
N GLN A 84 -8.70 -27.13 -0.62
CA GLN A 84 -9.34 -28.39 -0.26
C GLN A 84 -10.82 -28.44 -0.67
N GLU A 85 -11.57 -27.36 -0.43
CA GLU A 85 -13.00 -27.26 -0.79
C GLU A 85 -13.23 -27.43 -2.30
N TYR A 86 -12.39 -26.80 -3.13
CA TYR A 86 -12.48 -26.91 -4.59
C TYR A 86 -11.72 -28.11 -5.18
N GLY A 87 -11.08 -28.94 -4.34
CA GLY A 87 -10.26 -30.07 -4.81
C GLY A 87 -9.03 -29.65 -5.63
N VAL A 88 -8.50 -28.45 -5.38
CA VAL A 88 -7.30 -27.91 -6.04
C VAL A 88 -6.07 -28.55 -5.43
N THR A 89 -5.35 -29.33 -6.24
CA THR A 89 -4.08 -29.98 -5.89
C THR A 89 -2.90 -29.30 -6.60
N PRO A 90 -1.65 -29.60 -6.22
CA PRO A 90 -0.47 -29.11 -6.94
C PRO A 90 -0.43 -29.48 -8.43
N GLU A 91 -1.15 -30.50 -8.88
CA GLU A 91 -1.23 -30.93 -10.27
C GLU A 91 -2.37 -30.26 -11.05
N SER A 92 -3.29 -29.57 -10.37
CA SER A 92 -4.45 -28.93 -10.98
C SER A 92 -4.07 -27.80 -11.93
N THR A 93 -4.83 -27.56 -13.00
CA THR A 93 -4.58 -26.41 -13.89
C THR A 93 -5.04 -25.08 -13.29
N LEU A 94 -5.98 -25.15 -12.35
CA LEU A 94 -6.38 -24.04 -11.50
C LEU A 94 -5.36 -23.90 -10.35
N GLU A 95 -4.93 -22.68 -10.07
CA GLU A 95 -4.02 -22.35 -8.98
C GLU A 95 -4.68 -21.31 -8.08
N ILE A 96 -4.44 -21.41 -6.77
CA ILE A 96 -4.83 -20.41 -5.79
C ILE A 96 -3.56 -19.77 -5.28
N HIS A 97 -3.45 -18.45 -5.42
CA HIS A 97 -2.31 -17.67 -5.00
C HIS A 97 -2.71 -16.64 -3.95
N LEU A 98 -1.83 -16.40 -2.99
CA LEU A 98 -1.86 -15.18 -2.18
C LEU A 98 -0.72 -14.28 -2.68
N VAL A 99 -1.08 -13.09 -3.13
CA VAL A 99 -0.14 -12.10 -3.67
C VAL A 99 -0.20 -10.86 -2.79
N THR A 100 0.94 -10.50 -2.22
CA THR A 100 1.08 -9.29 -1.39
C THR A 100 1.63 -8.15 -2.22
N THR A 101 0.96 -7.01 -2.16
CA THR A 101 1.39 -5.74 -2.74
C THR A 101 1.78 -4.79 -1.62
N ILE A 102 2.91 -4.11 -1.77
CA ILE A 102 3.37 -3.07 -0.86
C ILE A 102 3.28 -1.74 -1.59
N THR A 103 2.61 -0.77 -0.95
CA THR A 103 2.38 0.56 -1.48
C THR A 103 2.90 1.62 -0.52
N ARG A 104 3.47 2.69 -1.06
CA ARG A 104 3.76 3.91 -0.31
C ARG A 104 2.69 4.93 -0.60
N ARG A 105 1.89 5.26 0.40
CA ARG A 105 0.83 6.26 0.31
C ARG A 105 1.32 7.60 0.84
N PRO A 106 1.19 8.70 0.08
CA PRO A 106 1.62 10.01 0.52
C PRO A 106 0.58 10.63 1.46
N CYS A 107 1.06 11.25 2.53
CA CYS A 107 0.27 11.96 3.52
C CYS A 107 1.08 13.13 4.12
N ILE A 108 0.45 13.87 5.02
CA ILE A 108 1.08 14.96 5.76
C ILE A 108 0.86 14.76 7.26
N GLU A 109 1.73 15.38 8.04
CA GLU A 109 1.56 15.50 9.48
C GLU A 109 1.25 16.96 9.80
N THR A 110 -0.03 17.27 10.03
CA THR A 110 -0.47 18.62 10.42
C THR A 110 -0.09 18.91 11.88
N GLU A 111 -0.17 20.18 12.32
CA GLU A 111 0.06 20.53 13.73
C GLU A 111 -0.85 19.73 14.68
N ALA A 112 -2.11 19.49 14.29
CA ALA A 112 -3.04 18.68 15.05
C ALA A 112 -2.60 17.20 15.13
N ASP A 113 -2.02 16.67 14.06
CA ASP A 113 -1.48 15.31 14.04
C ASP A 113 -0.22 15.20 14.91
N GLN A 114 0.66 16.20 14.87
CA GLN A 114 1.86 16.27 15.71
C GLN A 114 1.50 16.29 17.20
N LEU A 115 0.53 17.11 17.59
CA LEU A 115 0.00 17.16 18.96
C LEU A 115 -0.54 15.79 19.39
N ALA A 116 -1.41 15.19 18.57
CA ALA A 116 -1.96 13.87 18.86
C ALA A 116 -0.86 12.78 18.96
N ASN A 117 0.16 12.85 18.10
CA ASN A 117 1.28 11.91 18.08
C ASN A 117 2.25 12.11 19.25
N ALA A 118 2.34 13.30 19.81
CA ALA A 118 3.15 13.60 21.00
C ALA A 118 2.45 13.14 22.29
N GLU A 119 1.12 13.22 22.35
CA GLU A 119 0.30 12.78 23.49
C GLU A 119 0.05 11.26 23.49
N ALA A 120 0.13 10.62 22.32
CA ALA A 120 -0.08 9.18 22.19
C ALA A 120 1.08 8.37 22.82
N SER A 121 0.75 7.51 23.77
CA SER A 121 1.66 6.50 24.35
C SER A 121 1.67 5.17 23.59
N GLY A 122 1.02 5.10 22.42
CA GLY A 122 0.85 3.88 21.61
C GLY A 122 1.69 3.85 20.32
N GLN A 123 1.67 2.70 19.63
CA GLN A 123 2.39 2.50 18.37
C GLN A 123 1.68 3.13 17.15
N ARG A 124 0.35 3.36 17.23
CA ARG A 124 -0.43 3.98 16.15
C ARG A 124 -0.17 5.48 16.06
N ARG A 125 0.39 5.91 14.94
CA ARG A 125 0.57 7.32 14.59
C ARG A 125 -0.60 7.81 13.75
N GLN A 126 -0.95 9.08 13.91
CA GLN A 126 -1.98 9.78 13.16
C GLN A 126 -1.38 10.63 12.06
N TYR A 127 -2.03 10.65 10.90
CA TYR A 127 -1.66 11.47 9.74
C TYR A 127 -2.91 11.97 9.02
N SER A 128 -2.75 13.02 8.21
CA SER A 128 -3.78 13.57 7.36
C SER A 128 -3.51 13.28 5.89
N HIS A 129 -4.58 13.09 5.10
CA HIS A 129 -4.45 12.99 3.65
C HIS A 129 -3.89 14.29 3.05
N LEU A 130 -3.17 14.17 1.94
CA LEU A 130 -2.75 15.35 1.16
C LEU A 130 -3.98 16.16 0.71
N PRO A 131 -3.91 17.50 0.73
CA PRO A 131 -4.96 18.33 0.17
C PRO A 131 -5.08 18.12 -1.35
N ASP A 132 -6.31 17.92 -1.86
CA ASP A 132 -6.59 17.77 -3.31
C ASP A 132 -6.16 18.97 -4.17
N ILE A 133 -5.86 20.10 -3.53
CA ILE A 133 -5.39 21.33 -4.18
C ILE A 133 -3.86 21.35 -4.39
N TRP A 134 -3.12 20.40 -3.82
CA TRP A 134 -1.66 20.31 -3.96
C TRP A 134 -1.33 19.39 -5.13
N ARG A 135 -0.84 19.97 -6.23
CA ARG A 135 -0.53 19.24 -7.46
C ARG A 135 0.95 19.21 -7.75
N GLN A 136 1.46 18.17 -8.40
CA GLN A 136 2.82 18.17 -8.94
C GLN A 136 2.82 18.72 -10.36
N GLU A 137 3.82 19.51 -10.73
CA GLU A 137 3.98 19.92 -12.13
C GLU A 137 4.78 18.86 -12.88
N THR A 138 4.15 18.25 -13.89
CA THR A 138 4.79 17.31 -14.81
C THR A 138 4.65 17.85 -16.24
N VAL A 139 5.57 17.48 -17.14
CA VAL A 139 5.48 17.87 -18.55
C VAL A 139 5.16 16.63 -19.38
N VAL A 140 4.05 16.65 -20.10
CA VAL A 140 3.61 15.55 -20.97
C VAL A 140 3.38 16.12 -22.35
N ASP A 141 4.05 15.58 -23.36
CA ASP A 141 4.00 16.05 -24.76
C ASP A 141 4.30 17.55 -24.93
N GLY A 142 5.18 18.10 -24.08
CA GLY A 142 5.56 19.52 -24.10
C GLY A 142 4.63 20.46 -23.33
N GLU A 143 3.51 19.95 -22.79
CA GLU A 143 2.52 20.73 -22.06
C GLU A 143 2.57 20.44 -20.55
N PRO A 144 2.42 21.46 -19.68
CA PRO A 144 2.37 21.26 -18.25
C PRO A 144 1.06 20.56 -17.82
N ARG A 145 1.21 19.56 -16.96
CA ARG A 145 0.15 18.81 -16.30
C ARG A 145 0.31 18.92 -14.79
N TYR A 146 -0.82 18.80 -14.10
CA TYR A 146 -0.91 19.02 -12.66
C TYR A 146 -1.58 17.84 -11.94
N PRO A 147 -1.03 16.61 -12.02
CA PRO A 147 -1.58 15.46 -11.30
C PRO A 147 -1.48 15.60 -9.78
N ASP A 148 -2.28 14.79 -9.08
CA ASP A 148 -2.09 14.53 -7.65
C ASP A 148 -0.79 13.76 -7.42
N LEU A 149 -0.24 13.85 -6.21
CA LEU A 149 0.79 12.92 -5.79
C LEU A 149 0.13 11.60 -5.39
N GLU A 150 0.32 10.57 -6.21
CA GLU A 150 -0.34 9.27 -6.04
C GLU A 150 0.46 8.30 -5.17
N ALA A 151 -0.23 7.25 -4.68
CA ALA A 151 0.43 6.13 -4.04
C ALA A 151 1.28 5.35 -5.04
N VAL A 152 2.43 4.85 -4.58
CA VAL A 152 3.38 4.12 -5.44
C VAL A 152 3.49 2.69 -4.97
N THR A 153 3.24 1.73 -5.86
CA THR A 153 3.55 0.32 -5.61
C THR A 153 5.07 0.14 -5.61
N VAL A 154 5.62 -0.31 -4.49
CA VAL A 154 7.06 -0.58 -4.35
C VAL A 154 7.39 -2.05 -4.52
N ALA A 155 6.43 -2.95 -4.27
CA ALA A 155 6.62 -4.38 -4.41
C ALA A 155 5.30 -5.08 -4.70
N THR A 156 5.37 -6.16 -5.46
CA THR A 156 4.32 -7.16 -5.56
C THR A 156 4.98 -8.53 -5.58
N GLY A 157 4.53 -9.45 -4.73
CA GLY A 157 5.14 -10.77 -4.63
C GLY A 157 4.16 -11.86 -4.26
N LEU A 158 4.39 -13.05 -4.81
CA LEU A 158 3.70 -14.27 -4.39
C LEU A 158 4.20 -14.65 -2.99
N VAL A 159 3.28 -14.86 -2.06
CA VAL A 159 3.60 -15.24 -0.67
C VAL A 159 3.07 -16.62 -0.28
N TRP A 160 2.14 -17.16 -1.07
CA TRP A 160 1.64 -18.54 -0.94
C TRP A 160 1.05 -19.02 -2.27
N SER A 161 1.19 -20.32 -2.56
CA SER A 161 0.55 -20.98 -3.72
C SER A 161 0.06 -22.38 -3.39
N SER A 162 -1.07 -22.77 -3.98
CA SER A 162 -1.59 -24.15 -3.94
C SER A 162 -0.70 -25.16 -4.68
N LYS A 163 0.27 -24.68 -5.47
CA LYS A 163 1.26 -25.51 -6.16
C LYS A 163 2.43 -25.94 -5.27
N ASN A 164 2.60 -25.27 -4.14
CA ASN A 164 3.77 -25.42 -3.29
C ASN A 164 3.47 -26.34 -2.09
N THR A 165 4.52 -26.97 -1.56
CA THR A 165 4.45 -27.61 -0.24
C THR A 165 4.37 -26.58 0.88
N ALA A 166 4.05 -27.03 2.10
CA ALA A 166 4.03 -26.18 3.28
C ALA A 166 5.38 -25.50 3.55
N GLU A 167 6.48 -26.22 3.37
CA GLU A 167 7.84 -25.72 3.56
C GLU A 167 8.20 -24.66 2.51
N GLN A 168 7.81 -24.88 1.26
CA GLN A 168 8.02 -23.93 0.17
C GLN A 168 7.23 -22.63 0.41
N ASN A 169 5.97 -22.74 0.83
CA ASN A 169 5.15 -21.58 1.18
C ASN A 169 5.70 -20.83 2.41
N ALA A 170 6.17 -21.55 3.44
CA ALA A 170 6.81 -20.92 4.59
C ALA A 170 8.09 -20.17 4.20
N SER A 171 8.92 -20.76 3.34
CA SER A 171 10.12 -20.11 2.81
C SER A 171 9.77 -18.88 1.98
N LEU A 172 8.76 -18.97 1.10
CA LEU A 172 8.34 -17.88 0.22
C LEU A 172 7.86 -16.67 1.03
N ALA A 173 6.98 -16.92 2.00
CA ALA A 173 6.51 -15.94 2.96
C ALA A 173 7.65 -15.26 3.73
N GLN A 174 8.57 -16.06 4.28
CA GLN A 174 9.70 -15.57 5.07
C GLN A 174 10.64 -14.72 4.22
N THR A 175 10.96 -15.15 3.00
CA THR A 175 11.82 -14.39 2.07
C THR A 175 11.19 -13.05 1.74
N PHE A 176 9.89 -13.01 1.43
CA PHE A 176 9.19 -11.75 1.15
C PHE A 176 9.22 -10.82 2.37
N ALA A 177 8.91 -11.33 3.56
CA ALA A 177 8.93 -10.54 4.79
C ALA A 177 10.34 -10.00 5.13
N GLN A 178 11.39 -10.80 4.93
CA GLN A 178 12.77 -10.38 5.16
C GLN A 178 13.24 -9.32 4.16
N GLN A 179 12.90 -9.49 2.88
CA GLN A 179 13.26 -8.55 1.83
C GLN A 179 12.66 -7.16 2.08
N TRP A 180 11.46 -7.12 2.65
CA TRP A 180 10.69 -5.88 2.83
C TRP A 180 10.55 -5.47 4.29
N ALA A 181 11.33 -6.05 5.19
CA ALA A 181 11.42 -5.60 6.57
C ALA A 181 11.94 -4.16 6.62
N VAL A 182 11.26 -3.30 7.37
CA VAL A 182 11.72 -1.92 7.61
C VAL A 182 12.55 -1.91 8.89
N GLN A 183 13.74 -1.31 8.83
CA GLN A 183 14.67 -1.16 9.95
C GLN A 183 14.24 -0.06 10.92
#